data_AF-A0A7S3PKV3-F1
#
_entry.id   AF-A0A7S3PKV3-F1
#
_cell.length_a   1.000
_cell.length_b   1.000
_cell.length_c   1.000
_cell.angle_alpha   90.00
_cell.angle_beta   90.00
_cell.angle_gamma   90.00
#
_symmetry.space_group_name_H-M   'P 1'
#
loop_
_entity.id
_entity.type
_entity.pdbx_description
1 polymer ?
#
loop_
_entity_poly.entity_id
_entity_poly.type
_entity_poly.pdbx_seq_one_letter_code
_entity_poly.pdbx_strand_id
1 'polypeptide(L)'
;FIILGSILSQLKIRGFQRTHSRTVEFLRDPRKNGIYFPNQHFKDTVATLNPVVHFLRWIPFHIEAVSDSHRFEVVVLSNNPTFIESLKNEGFKAMTPYDFVCSSDDYSHVCDSSLLNQLRNVASSIKERLSNDSKEYESLTPRENLSMQPYWTPNKIETELKKGTVMQGCLAVNESCFEEAWVGNVLINGRNARNRGVHGDIVVVQLLPEGEWSVPPSKRRLFMEHEENGGEHINCIPKGNMNGKVQTGIIVAVIERRWRQYVVSLSK
;
A
#
# COMPACT_ATOMS: atom_id res chain seq x y z
N PHE A 1 -17.67 -13.82 -9.92
CA PHE A 1 -16.21 -13.99 -9.70
C PHE A 1 -15.95 -15.31 -9.00
N ILE A 2 -14.99 -16.12 -9.46
CA ILE A 2 -14.61 -17.37 -8.81
C ILE A 2 -13.28 -17.15 -8.05
N ILE A 3 -13.24 -17.51 -6.78
CA ILE A 3 -12.04 -17.43 -5.93
C ILE A 3 -11.67 -18.82 -5.45
N LEU A 4 -10.45 -19.26 -5.78
CA LEU A 4 -9.93 -20.58 -5.40
C LEU A 4 -9.48 -20.61 -3.93
N GLY A 5 -9.74 -21.73 -3.26
CA GLY A 5 -9.30 -21.98 -1.88
C GLY A 5 -7.78 -21.89 -1.69
N SER A 6 -7.00 -22.35 -2.67
CA SER A 6 -5.54 -22.21 -2.65
C SER A 6 -5.09 -20.74 -2.67
N ILE A 7 -5.77 -19.87 -3.44
CA ILE A 7 -5.46 -18.44 -3.52
C ILE A 7 -5.80 -17.74 -2.20
N LEU A 8 -6.98 -18.05 -1.65
CA LEU A 8 -7.42 -17.47 -0.38
C LEU A 8 -6.47 -17.86 0.76
N SER A 9 -6.03 -19.13 0.82
CA SER A 9 -5.05 -19.60 1.80
C SER A 9 -3.70 -18.90 1.66
N GLN A 10 -3.24 -18.64 0.44
CA GLN A 10 -1.99 -17.91 0.20
C GLN A 10 -2.04 -16.46 0.72
N LEU A 11 -3.19 -15.78 0.65
CA LEU A 11 -3.34 -14.44 1.25
C LEU A 11 -3.08 -14.47 2.75
N LYS A 12 -3.58 -15.49 3.45
CA LYS A 12 -3.38 -15.68 4.88
C LYS A 12 -1.91 -15.95 5.21
N ILE A 13 -1.27 -16.87 4.47
CA ILE A 13 0.14 -17.26 4.66
C ILE A 13 1.08 -16.07 4.43
N ARG A 14 0.80 -15.25 3.41
CA ARG A 14 1.62 -14.08 3.09
C ARG A 14 1.33 -12.84 3.96
N GLY A 15 0.54 -12.98 5.01
CA GLY A 15 0.26 -11.90 5.97
C GLY A 15 -0.79 -10.88 5.51
N PHE A 16 -1.49 -11.11 4.39
CA PHE A 16 -2.54 -10.22 3.90
C PHE A 16 -3.90 -10.47 4.60
N GLN A 17 -3.92 -10.47 5.94
CA GLN A 17 -5.10 -10.80 6.76
C GLN A 17 -6.30 -9.89 6.47
N ARG A 18 -6.05 -8.59 6.27
CA ARG A 18 -7.10 -7.61 5.99
C ARG A 18 -7.74 -7.84 4.62
N THR A 19 -6.93 -8.10 3.60
CA THR A 19 -7.41 -8.47 2.25
C THR A 19 -8.17 -9.77 2.30
N HIS A 20 -7.64 -10.80 2.98
CA HIS A 20 -8.32 -12.07 3.18
C HIS A 20 -9.71 -11.88 3.80
N SER A 21 -9.81 -11.11 4.89
CA SER A 21 -11.07 -10.86 5.59
C SER A 21 -12.09 -10.16 4.69
N ARG A 22 -11.66 -9.15 3.93
CA ARG A 22 -12.51 -8.45 2.93
C ARG A 22 -12.95 -9.37 1.79
N THR A 23 -12.08 -10.25 1.32
CA THR A 23 -12.42 -11.24 0.30
C THR A 23 -13.47 -12.23 0.81
N VAL A 24 -13.34 -12.69 2.06
CA VAL A 24 -14.36 -13.55 2.69
C VAL A 24 -15.70 -12.83 2.84
N GLU A 25 -15.70 -11.56 3.24
CA GLU A 25 -16.91 -10.73 3.32
C GLU A 25 -17.57 -10.57 1.94
N PHE A 26 -16.77 -10.31 0.90
CA PHE A 26 -17.24 -10.25 -0.49
C PHE A 26 -17.89 -11.56 -0.96
N LEU A 27 -17.29 -12.71 -0.63
CA LEU A 27 -17.82 -14.03 -0.98
C LEU A 27 -19.11 -14.39 -0.21
N ARG A 28 -19.34 -13.78 0.96
CA ARG A 28 -20.56 -13.97 1.75
C ARG A 28 -21.74 -13.12 1.26
N ASP A 29 -21.48 -12.03 0.53
CA ASP A 29 -22.54 -11.15 0.04
C ASP A 29 -23.19 -11.75 -1.23
N PRO A 30 -24.44 -12.22 -1.17
CA PRO A 30 -25.11 -12.84 -2.32
C PRO A 30 -25.30 -11.86 -3.48
N ARG A 31 -25.33 -10.54 -3.22
CA ARG A 31 -25.51 -9.52 -4.27
C ARG A 31 -24.28 -9.36 -5.15
N LYS A 32 -23.13 -9.89 -4.74
CA LYS A 32 -21.84 -9.72 -5.42
C LYS A 32 -21.49 -10.88 -6.35
N ASN A 33 -22.29 -11.96 -6.38
CA ASN A 33 -22.07 -13.14 -7.21
C ASN A 33 -20.63 -13.69 -7.11
N GLY A 34 -20.09 -13.69 -5.88
CA GLY A 34 -18.82 -14.26 -5.53
C GLY A 34 -18.96 -15.75 -5.25
N ILE A 35 -18.19 -16.59 -5.94
CA ILE A 35 -18.18 -18.04 -5.77
C ILE A 35 -16.85 -18.44 -5.16
N TYR A 36 -16.91 -19.17 -4.04
CA TYR A 36 -15.76 -19.80 -3.43
C TYR A 36 -15.63 -21.23 -3.96
N PHE A 37 -14.49 -21.59 -4.52
CA PHE A 37 -14.22 -22.95 -4.98
C PHE A 37 -13.04 -23.57 -4.21
N PRO A 38 -13.28 -24.54 -3.31
CA PRO A 38 -12.25 -25.19 -2.51
C PRO A 38 -11.45 -26.22 -3.31
N ASN A 39 -10.69 -25.78 -4.32
CA ASN A 39 -9.94 -26.64 -5.24
C ASN A 39 -8.99 -27.65 -4.57
N GLN A 40 -8.52 -27.36 -3.35
CA GLN A 40 -7.60 -28.22 -2.59
C GLN A 40 -8.28 -29.47 -2.02
N HIS A 41 -9.62 -29.52 -1.98
CA HIS A 41 -10.38 -30.61 -1.38
C HIS A 41 -11.02 -31.55 -2.41
N PHE A 42 -10.92 -31.24 -3.71
CA PHE A 42 -11.47 -32.08 -4.77
C PHE A 42 -10.38 -32.85 -5.50
N LYS A 43 -10.63 -34.14 -5.75
CA LYS A 43 -9.65 -35.05 -6.40
C LYS A 43 -9.23 -34.58 -7.79
N ASP A 44 -10.14 -33.96 -8.54
CA ASP A 44 -9.88 -33.59 -9.94
C ASP A 44 -9.18 -32.22 -10.08
N THR A 45 -9.19 -31.41 -9.02
CA THR A 45 -8.60 -30.06 -9.02
C THR A 45 -7.48 -29.88 -8.00
N VAL A 46 -7.18 -30.89 -7.20
CA VAL A 46 -6.09 -30.83 -6.23
C VAL A 46 -4.76 -30.87 -6.97
N ALA A 47 -3.96 -29.83 -6.76
CA ALA A 47 -2.63 -29.74 -7.34
C ALA A 47 -1.70 -28.98 -6.40
N THR A 48 -0.49 -29.52 -6.24
CA THR A 48 0.60 -28.88 -5.50
C THR A 48 1.29 -27.81 -6.34
N LEU A 49 1.44 -28.07 -7.64
CA LEU A 49 2.02 -27.16 -8.62
C LEU A 49 0.92 -26.52 -9.47
N ASN A 50 0.93 -25.19 -9.59
CA ASN A 50 0.00 -24.41 -10.43
C ASN A 50 -1.49 -24.79 -10.26
N PRO A 51 -2.06 -24.62 -9.06
CA PRO A 51 -3.46 -24.98 -8.78
C PRO A 51 -4.49 -24.27 -9.67
N VAL A 52 -4.12 -23.10 -10.20
CA VAL A 52 -4.96 -22.34 -11.15
C VAL A 52 -5.07 -23.07 -12.49
N VAL A 53 -3.96 -23.59 -13.03
CA VAL A 53 -3.94 -24.27 -14.33
C VAL A 53 -4.79 -25.55 -14.29
N HIS A 54 -4.66 -26.34 -13.22
CA HIS A 54 -5.47 -27.54 -13.03
C HIS A 54 -6.97 -27.22 -12.97
N PHE A 55 -7.35 -26.18 -12.24
CA PHE A 55 -8.73 -25.72 -12.21
C PHE A 55 -9.23 -25.27 -13.60
N LEU A 56 -8.41 -24.54 -14.36
CA LEU A 56 -8.77 -24.08 -15.70
C LEU A 56 -8.93 -25.20 -16.73
N ARG A 57 -8.20 -26.31 -16.58
CA ARG A 57 -8.40 -27.52 -17.39
C ARG A 57 -9.70 -28.22 -17.02
N TRP A 58 -10.09 -28.19 -15.75
CA TRP A 58 -11.24 -28.90 -15.22
C TRP A 58 -12.59 -28.18 -15.47
N ILE A 59 -12.61 -26.85 -15.33
CA ILE A 59 -13.84 -26.07 -15.34
C ILE A 59 -14.65 -26.14 -16.65
N PRO A 60 -14.05 -26.17 -17.87
CA PRO A 60 -14.84 -26.22 -19.11
C PRO A 60 -15.66 -27.50 -19.22
N PHE A 61 -15.06 -28.66 -18.88
CA PHE A 61 -15.76 -29.95 -18.89
C PHE A 61 -16.98 -29.98 -17.96
N HIS A 62 -16.89 -29.31 -16.81
CA HIS A 62 -17.99 -29.27 -15.85
C HIS A 62 -19.09 -28.28 -16.25
N ILE A 63 -18.73 -27.18 -16.89
CA ILE A 63 -19.70 -26.21 -17.36
C ILE A 63 -20.47 -26.75 -18.58
N GLU A 64 -19.77 -27.36 -19.53
CA GLU A 64 -20.38 -27.97 -20.71
C GLU A 64 -21.33 -29.11 -20.34
N ALA A 65 -21.00 -29.90 -19.32
CA ALA A 65 -21.87 -30.98 -18.84
C ALA A 65 -23.18 -30.50 -18.19
N VAL A 66 -23.27 -29.22 -17.79
CA VAL A 66 -24.42 -28.67 -17.05
C VAL A 66 -25.27 -27.73 -17.92
N SER A 67 -24.73 -27.21 -19.03
CA SER A 67 -25.41 -26.21 -19.85
C SER A 67 -25.14 -26.40 -21.34
N ASP A 68 -26.10 -26.98 -22.05
CA ASP A 68 -26.07 -27.14 -23.52
C ASP A 68 -26.20 -25.80 -24.28
N SER A 69 -26.68 -24.73 -23.62
CA SER A 69 -27.14 -23.51 -24.30
C SER A 69 -26.24 -22.28 -24.11
N HIS A 70 -25.25 -22.32 -23.21
CA HIS A 70 -24.41 -21.17 -22.91
C HIS A 70 -22.92 -21.53 -22.91
N ARG A 71 -22.17 -20.84 -23.77
CA ARG A 71 -20.71 -20.93 -23.83
C ARG A 71 -20.13 -19.95 -22.81
N PHE A 72 -19.53 -20.47 -21.74
CA PHE A 72 -18.90 -19.64 -20.73
C PHE A 72 -17.43 -19.42 -21.07
N GLU A 73 -16.99 -18.16 -21.01
CA GLU A 73 -15.58 -17.81 -21.13
C GLU A 73 -15.00 -17.56 -19.73
N VAL A 74 -13.89 -18.22 -19.42
CA VAL A 74 -13.18 -18.04 -18.14
C VAL A 74 -11.96 -17.16 -18.38
N VAL A 75 -11.91 -16.00 -17.72
CA VAL A 75 -10.80 -15.05 -17.78
C VAL A 75 -10.03 -15.05 -16.46
N VAL A 76 -8.71 -15.23 -16.54
CA VAL A 76 -7.81 -15.18 -15.39
C VAL A 76 -7.23 -13.77 -15.26
N LEU A 77 -7.34 -13.19 -14.07
CA LEU A 77 -6.78 -11.87 -13.76
C LEU A 77 -5.52 -12.02 -12.90
N SER A 78 -4.39 -11.50 -13.37
CA SER A 78 -3.10 -11.55 -12.67
C SER A 78 -2.24 -10.32 -12.99
N ASN A 79 -1.44 -9.86 -12.03
CA ASN A 79 -0.41 -8.83 -12.27
C ASN A 79 0.97 -9.42 -12.59
N ASN A 80 1.13 -10.74 -12.59
CA ASN A 80 2.40 -11.38 -12.90
C ASN A 80 2.52 -11.66 -14.41
N PRO A 81 3.38 -10.95 -15.16
CA PRO A 81 3.46 -11.08 -16.61
C PRO A 81 3.92 -12.47 -17.06
N THR A 82 4.89 -13.08 -16.36
CA THR A 82 5.39 -14.42 -16.72
C THR A 82 4.32 -15.48 -16.55
N PHE A 83 3.49 -15.35 -15.51
CA PHE A 83 2.35 -16.24 -15.29
C PHE A 83 1.25 -16.06 -16.34
N ILE A 84 0.96 -14.81 -16.74
CA ILE A 84 0.00 -14.51 -17.80
C ILE A 84 0.47 -15.12 -19.13
N GLU A 85 1.74 -14.94 -19.47
CA GLU A 85 2.32 -15.50 -20.70
C GLU A 85 2.27 -17.03 -20.70
N SER A 86 2.63 -17.67 -19.57
CA SER A 86 2.50 -19.12 -19.41
C SER A 86 1.07 -19.60 -19.65
N LEU A 87 0.06 -18.91 -19.11
CA LEU A 87 -1.34 -19.27 -19.33
C LEU A 87 -1.79 -19.08 -20.77
N LYS A 88 -1.33 -18.01 -21.44
CA LYS A 88 -1.62 -17.76 -22.86
C LYS A 88 -1.01 -18.83 -23.75
N ASN A 89 0.20 -19.28 -23.47
CA ASN A 89 0.86 -20.37 -24.20
C ASN A 89 0.12 -21.71 -24.06
N GLU A 90 -0.55 -21.93 -22.93
CA GLU A 90 -1.43 -23.09 -22.73
C GLU A 90 -2.84 -22.90 -23.34
N GLY A 91 -3.12 -21.77 -23.98
CA GLY A 91 -4.41 -21.48 -24.62
C GLY A 91 -5.48 -20.89 -23.69
N PHE A 92 -5.13 -20.50 -22.46
CA PHE A 92 -6.06 -19.86 -21.53
C PHE A 92 -6.10 -18.34 -21.72
N LYS A 93 -7.28 -17.75 -21.54
CA LYS A 93 -7.45 -16.30 -21.53
C LYS A 93 -7.01 -15.73 -20.19
N ALA A 94 -5.87 -15.05 -20.20
CA ALA A 94 -5.29 -14.39 -19.03
C ALA A 94 -4.88 -12.95 -19.36
N MET A 95 -5.12 -12.04 -18.43
CA MET A 95 -4.78 -10.61 -18.60
C MET A 95 -4.59 -9.93 -17.25
N THR A 96 -4.10 -8.69 -17.27
CA THR A 96 -4.06 -7.88 -16.05
C THR A 96 -5.45 -7.36 -15.72
N PRO A 97 -5.76 -7.07 -14.44
CA PRO A 97 -6.97 -6.34 -14.07
C PRO A 97 -7.08 -5.00 -14.82
N TYR A 98 -5.95 -4.35 -15.13
CA TYR A 98 -5.92 -3.13 -15.94
C TYR A 98 -6.44 -3.40 -17.35
N ASP A 99 -5.88 -4.40 -18.03
CA ASP A 99 -6.27 -4.74 -19.40
C ASP A 99 -7.74 -5.15 -19.45
N PHE A 100 -8.21 -5.89 -18.45
CA PHE A 100 -9.62 -6.29 -18.33
C PHE A 100 -10.57 -5.10 -18.23
N VAL A 101 -10.21 -4.08 -17.41
CA VAL A 101 -10.99 -2.84 -17.30
C VAL A 101 -10.92 -2.01 -18.58
N CYS A 102 -9.77 -1.99 -19.25
CA CYS A 102 -9.59 -1.25 -20.50
C CYS A 102 -10.24 -1.93 -21.71
N SER A 103 -10.41 -3.25 -21.69
CA SER A 103 -11.12 -4.03 -22.71
C SER A 103 -12.62 -4.12 -22.43
N SER A 104 -13.17 -3.28 -21.53
CA SER A 104 -14.53 -3.47 -21.01
C SER A 104 -15.65 -3.26 -22.03
N ASP A 105 -15.38 -2.76 -23.24
CA ASP A 105 -16.39 -2.71 -24.31
C ASP A 105 -16.90 -4.12 -24.62
N ASP A 106 -16.02 -5.14 -24.52
CA ASP A 106 -16.35 -6.56 -24.68
C ASP A 106 -17.11 -7.14 -23.46
N TYR A 107 -17.04 -6.49 -22.30
CA TYR A 107 -17.61 -6.97 -21.01
C TYR A 107 -18.56 -5.97 -20.37
N SER A 108 -19.14 -5.07 -21.15
CA SER A 108 -20.03 -3.99 -20.70
C SER A 108 -21.28 -4.50 -19.97
N HIS A 109 -21.65 -5.77 -20.18
CA HIS A 109 -22.73 -6.48 -19.50
C HIS A 109 -22.37 -6.97 -18.09
N VAL A 110 -21.08 -6.94 -17.69
CA VAL A 110 -20.58 -7.51 -16.41
C VAL A 110 -20.39 -6.43 -15.34
N CYS A 111 -20.18 -5.17 -15.73
CA CYS A 111 -19.79 -4.09 -14.82
C CYS A 111 -20.50 -2.77 -15.14
N ASP A 112 -20.71 -1.96 -14.09
CA ASP A 112 -21.22 -0.60 -14.22
C ASP A 112 -20.24 0.29 -15.00
N SER A 113 -20.70 0.81 -16.14
CA SER A 113 -19.93 1.65 -17.06
C SER A 113 -19.37 2.92 -16.39
N SER A 114 -20.06 3.47 -15.38
CA SER A 114 -19.57 4.65 -14.65
C SER A 114 -18.32 4.35 -13.81
N LEU A 115 -18.33 3.22 -13.11
CA LEU A 115 -17.22 2.78 -12.25
C LEU A 115 -16.01 2.33 -13.08
N LEU A 116 -16.25 1.68 -14.22
CA LEU A 116 -15.19 1.32 -15.17
C LEU A 116 -14.47 2.55 -15.72
N ASN A 117 -15.22 3.60 -16.09
CA ASN A 117 -14.63 4.85 -16.56
C ASN A 117 -13.80 5.55 -15.48
N GLN A 118 -14.24 5.54 -14.22
CA GLN A 118 -13.45 6.06 -13.11
C GLN A 118 -12.14 5.29 -12.91
N LEU A 119 -12.20 3.95 -12.93
CA LEU A 119 -11.01 3.10 -12.83
C LEU A 119 -10.05 3.31 -14.00
N ARG A 120 -10.58 3.47 -15.22
CA ARG A 120 -9.79 3.77 -16.42
C ARG A 120 -9.05 5.08 -16.27
N ASN A 121 -9.71 6.14 -15.83
CA ASN A 121 -9.08 7.45 -15.63
C ASN A 121 -7.94 7.38 -14.59
N VAL A 122 -8.18 6.75 -13.45
CA VAL A 122 -7.15 6.57 -12.41
C VAL A 122 -5.96 5.80 -12.96
N ALA A 123 -6.21 4.72 -13.70
CA ALA A 123 -5.16 3.87 -14.19
C ALA A 123 -4.35 4.51 -15.32
N SER A 124 -4.99 5.30 -16.20
CA SER A 124 -4.32 6.15 -17.18
C SER A 124 -3.39 7.17 -16.51
N SER A 125 -3.86 7.86 -15.48
CA SER A 125 -3.04 8.82 -14.73
C SER A 125 -1.85 8.19 -14.02
N ILE A 126 -1.99 6.95 -13.51
CA ILE A 126 -0.87 6.21 -12.91
C ILE A 126 0.15 5.84 -13.98
N LYS A 127 -0.30 5.34 -15.14
CA LYS A 127 0.57 4.94 -16.24
C LYS A 127 1.36 6.12 -16.79
N GLU A 128 0.70 7.27 -16.95
CA GLU A 128 1.32 8.52 -17.39
C GLU A 128 2.42 8.98 -16.41
N ARG A 129 2.14 8.96 -15.10
CA ARG A 129 3.14 9.30 -14.07
C ARG A 129 4.35 8.38 -14.10
N LEU A 130 4.13 7.06 -14.23
CA LEU A 130 5.21 6.09 -14.31
C LEU A 130 6.06 6.27 -15.59
N SER A 131 5.45 6.67 -16.70
CA SER A 131 6.19 6.96 -17.95
C SER A 131 6.93 8.31 -17.90
N ASN A 132 6.39 9.28 -17.16
CA ASN A 132 7.03 10.59 -16.98
C ASN A 132 8.20 10.50 -16.00
N ASP A 133 8.14 9.66 -14.96
CA ASP A 133 9.27 9.36 -14.06
C ASP A 133 10.50 8.85 -14.84
N SER A 134 10.29 8.11 -15.95
CA SER A 134 11.38 7.64 -16.82
C SER A 134 11.93 8.71 -17.79
N LYS A 135 11.25 9.84 -18.00
CA LYS A 135 11.70 10.95 -18.86
C LYS A 135 12.16 12.19 -18.09
N GLU A 136 11.66 12.39 -16.87
CA GLU A 136 12.03 13.51 -15.99
C GLU A 136 13.41 13.36 -15.35
N TYR A 137 14.09 12.22 -15.50
CA TYR A 137 15.44 12.03 -14.97
C TYR A 137 16.52 12.79 -15.76
N GLU A 138 16.23 13.25 -16.99
CA GLU A 138 17.23 13.86 -17.88
C GLU A 138 17.05 15.37 -18.10
N SER A 139 15.90 15.93 -17.74
CA SER A 139 15.68 17.38 -17.82
C SER A 139 14.57 17.78 -16.88
N LEU A 140 14.92 18.37 -15.75
CA LEU A 140 14.30 19.54 -15.10
C LEU A 140 14.89 19.68 -13.69
N THR A 141 14.99 20.92 -13.25
CA THR A 141 15.62 21.36 -12.00
C THR A 141 15.14 20.56 -10.78
N PRO A 142 16.03 20.28 -9.80
CA PRO A 142 15.67 19.46 -8.65
C PRO A 142 14.48 20.09 -7.92
N ARG A 143 13.32 19.41 -7.93
CA ARG A 143 12.48 19.43 -6.72
C ARG A 143 13.43 19.05 -5.61
N GLU A 144 13.64 19.96 -4.65
CA GLU A 144 14.56 19.82 -3.53
C GLU A 144 14.66 18.35 -3.12
N ASN A 145 15.89 17.80 -3.12
CA ASN A 145 16.24 16.45 -2.72
C ASN A 145 15.36 15.91 -1.56
N LEU A 146 14.18 15.37 -1.87
CA LEU A 146 13.35 14.60 -0.96
C LEU A 146 13.88 13.16 -0.94
N SER A 147 15.20 13.00 -0.80
CA SER A 147 15.89 11.72 -0.68
C SER A 147 15.62 11.12 0.69
N MET A 148 14.36 10.72 0.92
CA MET A 148 13.97 9.95 2.08
C MET A 148 14.76 8.65 2.10
N GLN A 149 15.35 8.31 3.25
CA GLN A 149 16.16 7.11 3.37
C GLN A 149 15.37 5.85 2.98
N PRO A 150 15.99 4.89 2.27
CA PRO A 150 15.36 3.60 2.01
C PRO A 150 15.08 2.90 3.35
N TYR A 151 14.02 2.11 3.39
CA TYR A 151 13.72 1.31 4.57
C TYR A 151 14.79 0.25 4.80
N TRP A 152 15.02 -0.07 6.07
CA TRP A 152 15.89 -1.17 6.44
C TRP A 152 15.29 -2.52 6.01
N THR A 153 16.18 -3.50 5.80
CA THR A 153 15.75 -4.86 5.51
C THR A 153 15.09 -5.51 6.74
N PRO A 154 14.14 -6.45 6.55
CA PRO A 154 13.49 -7.15 7.66
C PRO A 154 14.49 -7.77 8.65
N ASN A 155 15.54 -8.43 8.14
CA ASN A 155 16.57 -9.06 8.97
C ASN A 155 17.30 -8.04 9.87
N LYS A 156 17.60 -6.85 9.34
CA LYS A 156 18.24 -5.78 10.11
C LYS A 156 17.29 -5.28 11.21
N ILE A 157 16.03 -5.06 10.87
CA ILE A 157 15.00 -4.63 11.83
C ILE A 157 14.85 -5.63 12.97
N GLU A 158 14.73 -6.92 12.67
CA GLU A 158 14.60 -7.97 13.69
C GLU A 158 15.82 -8.02 14.62
N THR A 159 17.02 -7.87 14.06
CA THR A 159 18.27 -7.87 14.82
C THR A 159 18.32 -6.67 15.77
N GLU A 160 18.01 -5.48 15.28
CA GLU A 160 18.05 -4.25 16.08
C GLU A 160 16.91 -4.19 17.12
N LEU A 161 15.72 -4.72 16.80
CA LEU A 161 14.63 -4.86 17.78
C LEU A 161 15.03 -5.78 18.92
N LYS A 162 15.69 -6.92 18.64
CA LYS A 162 16.21 -7.84 19.67
C LYS A 162 17.28 -7.21 20.54
N LYS A 163 18.12 -6.33 19.97
CA LYS A 163 19.12 -5.56 20.72
C LYS A 163 18.52 -4.41 21.54
N GLY A 164 17.27 -4.01 21.27
CA GLY A 164 16.62 -2.88 21.90
C GLY A 164 17.14 -1.50 21.43
N THR A 165 17.86 -1.44 20.30
CA THR A 165 18.40 -0.19 19.73
C THR A 165 17.37 0.58 18.91
N VAL A 166 16.31 -0.10 18.48
CA VAL A 166 15.14 0.48 17.81
C VAL A 166 13.88 0.08 18.55
N MET A 167 12.82 0.85 18.37
CA MET A 167 11.53 0.56 18.98
C MET A 167 10.42 0.54 17.95
N GLN A 168 9.42 -0.33 18.15
CA GLN A 168 8.22 -0.40 17.33
C GLN A 168 7.07 0.34 18.02
N GLY A 169 6.26 1.08 17.27
CA GLY A 169 5.06 1.71 17.81
C GLY A 169 4.12 2.25 16.74
N CYS A 170 2.97 2.77 17.19
CA CYS A 170 1.98 3.40 16.31
C CYS A 170 2.35 4.87 16.07
N LEU A 171 2.38 5.30 14.81
CA LEU A 171 2.67 6.67 14.41
C LEU A 171 1.44 7.56 14.58
N ALA A 172 1.53 8.57 15.44
CA ALA A 172 0.52 9.60 15.62
C ALA A 172 1.01 10.93 15.03
N VAL A 173 0.52 11.29 13.84
CA VAL A 173 0.81 12.59 13.21
C VAL A 173 -0.12 13.64 13.80
N ASN A 174 0.42 14.80 14.19
CA ASN A 174 -0.35 15.93 14.68
C ASN A 174 -1.13 16.59 13.52
N GLU A 175 -2.42 16.78 13.72
CA GLU A 175 -3.33 17.35 12.73
C GLU A 175 -3.06 18.84 12.48
N SER A 176 -2.68 19.58 13.53
CA SER A 176 -2.39 21.02 13.46
C SER A 176 -0.99 21.33 12.93
N CYS A 177 -0.07 20.37 12.99
CA CYS A 177 1.31 20.52 12.56
C CYS A 177 1.80 19.20 11.97
N PHE A 178 1.69 19.05 10.65
CA PHE A 178 2.05 17.80 9.97
C PHE A 178 3.54 17.46 10.08
N GLU A 179 4.40 18.40 10.47
CA GLU A 179 5.83 18.14 10.72
C GLU A 179 6.07 17.48 12.07
N GLU A 180 5.10 17.58 12.98
CA GLU A 180 5.17 16.96 14.28
C GLU A 180 4.42 15.63 14.27
N ALA A 181 5.13 14.55 14.58
CA ALA A 181 4.53 13.26 14.81
C ALA A 181 5.18 12.58 16.01
N TRP A 182 4.47 11.59 16.57
CA TRP A 182 4.89 10.90 17.78
C TRP A 182 4.77 9.39 17.62
N VAL A 183 5.70 8.66 18.22
CA VAL A 183 5.62 7.21 18.41
C VAL A 183 5.84 6.93 19.88
N GLY A 184 4.76 6.69 20.62
CA GLY A 184 4.80 6.73 22.08
C GLY A 184 5.25 8.12 22.56
N ASN A 185 6.37 8.18 23.29
CA ASN A 185 6.95 9.42 23.81
C ASN A 185 8.08 9.99 22.92
N VAL A 186 8.31 9.40 21.74
CA VAL A 186 9.40 9.81 20.85
C VAL A 186 8.88 10.73 19.76
N LEU A 187 9.49 11.90 19.65
CA LEU A 187 9.20 12.88 18.62
C LEU A 187 9.80 12.44 17.28
N ILE A 188 8.98 12.48 16.24
CA ILE A 188 9.38 12.33 14.84
C ILE A 188 9.21 13.71 14.20
N ASN A 189 10.33 14.41 14.04
CA ASN A 189 10.34 15.80 13.61
C ASN A 189 10.64 15.94 12.12
N GLY A 190 9.67 16.41 11.35
CA GLY A 190 9.78 16.72 9.93
C GLY A 190 9.43 15.55 9.01
N ARG A 191 9.24 15.88 7.74
CA ARG A 191 8.83 14.91 6.70
C ARG A 191 9.84 13.79 6.52
N ASN A 192 11.13 14.12 6.46
CA ASN A 192 12.21 13.16 6.22
C ASN A 192 12.32 12.13 7.37
N ALA A 193 12.28 12.59 8.62
CA ALA A 193 12.28 11.71 9.79
C ALA A 193 11.04 10.79 9.82
N ARG A 194 9.89 11.26 9.34
CA ARG A 194 8.69 10.43 9.21
C ARG A 194 8.78 9.37 8.11
N ASN A 195 9.71 9.53 7.16
CA ASN A 195 10.05 8.53 6.15
C ASN A 195 8.84 7.80 5.52
N ARG A 196 8.01 8.53 4.76
CA ARG A 196 6.77 8.03 4.10
C ARG A 196 5.74 7.40 5.06
N GLY A 197 5.90 7.51 6.38
CA GLY A 197 4.93 7.06 7.38
C GLY A 197 3.66 7.91 7.36
N VAL A 198 2.52 7.25 7.55
CA VAL A 198 1.19 7.90 7.61
C VAL A 198 0.59 7.69 9.00
N HIS A 199 -0.27 8.61 9.43
CA HIS A 199 -0.97 8.49 10.72
C HIS A 199 -1.64 7.10 10.88
N GLY A 200 -1.39 6.47 12.02
CA GLY A 200 -1.87 5.15 12.39
C GLY A 200 -0.98 3.98 11.97
N ASP A 201 0.02 4.18 11.11
CA ASP A 201 0.95 3.12 10.70
C ASP A 201 1.72 2.55 11.90
N ILE A 202 2.02 1.24 11.88
CA ILE A 202 2.97 0.63 12.83
C ILE A 202 4.36 0.73 12.23
N VAL A 203 5.24 1.45 12.92
CA VAL A 203 6.56 1.86 12.43
C VAL A 203 7.66 1.42 13.38
N VAL A 204 8.88 1.29 12.84
CA VAL A 204 10.09 1.11 13.64
C VAL A 204 10.90 2.39 13.61
N VAL A 205 11.27 2.85 14.80
CA VAL A 205 11.95 4.11 15.05
C VAL A 205 13.34 3.82 15.58
N GLN A 206 14.34 4.43 14.95
CA GLN A 206 15.68 4.55 15.51
C GLN A 206 15.76 5.85 16.31
N LEU A 207 16.19 5.75 17.55
CA LEU A 207 16.40 6.90 18.42
C LEU A 207 17.66 7.65 18.00
N LEU A 208 17.57 8.98 17.96
CA LEU A 208 18.72 9.83 17.74
C LEU A 208 19.50 10.02 19.06
N PRO A 209 20.82 10.27 19.00
CA PRO A 209 21.61 10.65 20.16
C PRO A 209 21.04 11.91 20.86
N GLU A 210 21.26 12.05 22.16
CA GLU A 210 20.72 13.17 22.97
C GLU A 210 21.07 14.56 22.41
N GLY A 211 22.25 14.71 21.80
CA GLY A 211 22.67 15.96 21.17
C GLY A 211 21.74 16.41 20.03
N GLU A 212 21.10 15.46 19.36
CA GLU A 212 20.20 15.67 18.21
C GLU A 212 18.72 15.72 18.61
N TRP A 213 18.42 15.64 19.91
CA TRP A 213 17.06 15.81 20.39
C TRP A 213 16.54 17.21 20.06
N SER A 214 15.29 17.24 19.61
CA SER A 214 14.62 18.42 19.07
C SER A 214 13.51 18.91 19.99
N VAL A 215 13.19 20.20 19.88
CA VAL A 215 11.98 20.78 20.47
C VAL A 215 10.81 20.56 19.50
N PRO A 216 9.64 20.09 19.97
CA PRO A 216 8.45 19.92 19.12
C PRO A 216 8.09 21.21 18.35
N PRO A 217 7.78 21.14 17.05
CA PRO A 217 7.41 22.31 16.24
C PRO A 217 6.26 23.14 16.83
N SER A 218 5.24 22.50 17.42
CA SER A 218 4.13 23.18 18.08
C SER A 218 4.61 24.11 19.21
N LYS A 219 5.54 23.63 20.05
CA LYS A 219 6.14 24.43 21.12
C LYS A 219 7.00 25.56 20.54
N ARG A 220 7.78 25.28 19.49
CA ARG A 220 8.61 26.30 18.84
C ARG A 220 7.78 27.48 18.34
N ARG A 221 6.65 27.20 17.70
CA ARG A 221 5.74 28.24 17.20
C ARG A 221 5.20 29.14 18.32
N LEU A 222 4.84 28.56 19.47
CA LEU A 222 4.40 29.34 20.64
C LEU A 222 5.48 30.28 21.17
N PHE A 223 6.76 29.89 21.13
CA PHE A 223 7.85 30.77 21.54
C PHE A 223 8.08 31.93 20.56
N MET A 224 7.88 31.70 19.25
CA MET A 224 8.03 32.75 18.24
C MET A 224 6.91 33.79 18.31
N GLU A 225 5.67 33.36 18.56
CA GLU A 225 4.52 34.27 18.75
C GLU A 225 4.69 35.20 19.97
N HIS A 226 5.52 34.82 20.96
CA HIS A 226 5.81 35.65 22.13
C HIS A 226 6.95 36.67 21.94
N GLU A 227 7.80 36.53 20.91
CA GLU A 227 8.94 37.43 20.66
C GLU A 227 8.64 38.56 19.66
N GLU A 228 7.49 38.57 18.98
CA GLU A 228 7.13 39.59 17.98
C GLU A 228 6.89 41.02 18.54
N ASN A 229 7.12 41.26 19.83
CA ASN A 229 7.13 42.61 20.42
C ASN A 229 8.51 43.29 20.44
N GLY A 230 9.54 42.74 19.78
CA GLY A 230 10.84 43.41 19.66
C GLY A 230 11.59 42.97 18.41
N GLY A 231 11.64 43.83 17.39
CA GLY A 231 12.34 43.55 16.14
C GLY A 231 13.85 43.37 16.31
N GLU A 232 14.41 42.39 15.60
CA GLU A 232 15.44 42.55 14.56
C GLU A 232 15.87 41.16 14.05
N HIS A 233 16.13 41.07 12.75
CA HIS A 233 16.66 39.87 12.10
C HIS A 233 17.99 39.45 12.73
N ILE A 234 18.01 38.32 13.44
CA ILE A 234 19.25 37.64 13.83
C ILE A 234 19.12 36.15 13.51
N ASN A 235 19.96 35.72 12.57
CA ASN A 235 20.29 34.33 12.34
C ASN A 235 20.99 33.79 13.58
N CYS A 236 20.26 33.22 14.54
CA CYS A 236 20.81 32.61 15.75
C CYS A 236 19.92 31.45 16.20
N ILE A 237 20.43 30.23 16.07
CA ILE A 237 20.05 29.13 16.97
C ILE A 237 20.43 29.62 18.37
N PRO A 238 19.48 29.84 19.30
CA PRO A 238 19.84 30.32 20.63
C PRO A 238 20.61 29.22 21.35
N LYS A 239 21.91 29.42 21.54
CA LYS A 239 22.70 28.69 22.54
C LYS A 239 22.23 29.17 23.92
N GLY A 240 21.21 28.55 24.49
CA GLY A 240 20.79 28.84 25.86
C GLY A 240 19.37 28.41 26.23
N ASN A 241 19.16 27.11 26.44
CA ASN A 241 18.37 26.45 27.49
C ASN A 241 17.85 25.09 27.01
N MET A 242 18.30 24.01 27.64
CA MET A 242 17.89 22.63 27.37
C MET A 242 16.47 22.30 27.88
N ASN A 243 15.59 23.28 28.10
CA ASN A 243 14.33 23.08 28.84
C ASN A 243 13.12 22.61 27.99
N GLY A 244 13.35 22.05 26.81
CA GLY A 244 12.25 21.59 25.96
C GLY A 244 12.60 20.56 24.89
N LYS A 245 13.85 20.09 24.84
CA LYS A 245 14.25 19.01 23.95
C LYS A 245 13.62 17.71 24.44
N VAL A 246 13.02 16.97 23.52
CA VAL A 246 12.42 15.67 23.81
C VAL A 246 13.14 14.60 23.00
N GLN A 247 13.08 13.37 23.50
CA GLN A 247 13.62 12.22 22.80
C GLN A 247 13.11 12.18 21.36
N THR A 248 14.03 12.24 20.41
CA THR A 248 13.72 12.38 18.98
C THR A 248 14.22 11.16 18.23
N GLY A 249 13.48 10.73 17.22
CA GLY A 249 13.81 9.56 16.41
C GLY A 249 13.49 9.74 14.93
N ILE A 250 13.97 8.79 14.14
CA ILE A 250 13.70 8.67 12.71
C ILE A 250 13.06 7.33 12.41
N ILE A 251 12.09 7.32 11.49
CA ILE A 251 11.42 6.11 11.04
C ILE A 251 12.34 5.40 10.04
N VAL A 252 12.76 4.19 10.39
CA VAL A 252 13.64 3.35 9.56
C VAL A 252 12.87 2.29 8.79
N ALA A 253 11.63 2.00 9.19
CA ALA A 253 10.74 1.10 8.48
C ALA A 253 9.27 1.29 8.88
N VAL A 254 8.38 0.88 7.99
CA VAL A 254 6.94 0.72 8.27
C VAL A 254 6.60 -0.76 8.22
N ILE A 255 6.20 -1.32 9.35
CA ILE A 255 5.91 -2.76 9.51
C ILE A 255 4.49 -3.07 9.06
N GLU A 256 3.54 -2.24 9.47
CA GLU A 256 2.13 -2.39 9.11
C GLU A 256 1.59 -1.06 8.60
N ARG A 257 1.12 -1.07 7.35
CA ARG A 257 0.40 0.07 6.76
C ARG A 257 -1.05 0.03 7.23
N ARG A 258 -1.52 1.11 7.85
CA ARG A 258 -2.92 1.28 8.26
C ARG A 258 -3.67 2.21 7.32
N TRP A 259 -3.52 1.98 6.02
CA TRP A 259 -4.27 2.71 5.01
C TRP A 259 -5.78 2.50 5.18
N ARG A 260 -6.53 3.58 4.98
CA ARG A 260 -7.99 3.63 5.04
C ARG A 260 -8.50 4.44 3.86
N GLN A 261 -9.80 4.37 3.60
CA GLN A 261 -10.44 5.25 2.64
C GLN A 261 -10.43 6.67 3.21
N TYR A 262 -9.81 7.59 2.47
CA TYR A 262 -9.77 9.00 2.81
C TYR A 262 -10.79 9.73 1.95
N VAL A 263 -11.60 10.57 2.57
CA VAL A 263 -12.50 11.48 1.88
C VAL A 263 -11.75 12.78 1.65
N VAL A 264 -11.74 13.25 0.41
CA VAL A 264 -11.05 14.48 0.02
C VAL A 264 -11.93 15.31 -0.90
N SER A 265 -11.79 16.63 -0.82
CA SER A 265 -12.28 17.55 -1.84
C SER A 265 -11.07 17.95 -2.69
N LEU A 266 -11.23 17.90 -4.01
CA LEU A 266 -10.17 18.36 -4.91
C LEU A 266 -10.15 19.88 -4.89
N SER A 267 -9.00 20.48 -4.58
CA SER A 267 -8.77 21.90 -4.81
C SER A 267 -8.76 22.14 -6.32
N LYS A 268 -9.60 23.07 -6.78
CA LYS A 268 -9.59 23.53 -8.17
C LYS A 268 -8.27 24.18 -8.53
#